data_AF-A0A4S8I4W5-F1
#
_entry.id   AF-A0A4S8I4W5-F1
#
_cell.length_a   1.000
_cell.length_b   1.000
_cell.length_c   1.000
_cell.angle_alpha   90.00
_cell.angle_beta   90.00
_cell.angle_gamma   90.00
#
_symmetry.space_group_name_H-M   'P 1'
#
loop_
_entity.id
_entity.type
_entity.pdbx_description
1 polymer ?
#
loop_
_entity_poly.entity_id
_entity_poly.type
_entity_poly.pdbx_seq_one_letter_code
_entity_poly.pdbx_strand_id
1 'polypeptide(L)'
;MKALRISDQLMVDLLVNKDRSAFAFLHDTYSPSLHGSIIELMADKDIAENVLRKALAAAYFTISQHKRGKQKIYTWLMHVALRLVLEPVQALHRWPTASQLQETSCTLCSILNAMEPVSRAVIRLIYDEGYSKAQVGCLLNLPVYRVEELLETGLQRLQQYLNDCDWKP
;
A
#
# COMPACT_ATOMS: atom_id res chain seq x y z
N MET A 1 -20.96 7.92 -36.69
CA MET A 1 -19.81 8.73 -37.18
C MET A 1 -18.62 7.82 -37.38
N LYS A 2 -18.03 7.80 -38.60
CA LYS A 2 -16.91 6.92 -38.96
C LYS A 2 -15.68 7.29 -38.12
N ALA A 3 -15.22 6.38 -37.27
CA ALA A 3 -13.93 6.51 -36.60
C ALA A 3 -12.84 6.52 -37.68
N LEU A 4 -12.16 7.65 -37.86
CA LEU A 4 -10.90 7.70 -38.60
C LEU A 4 -9.95 6.71 -37.92
N ARG A 5 -9.74 5.55 -38.56
CA ARG A 5 -8.70 4.61 -38.15
C ARG A 5 -7.36 5.23 -38.54
N ILE A 6 -6.86 6.11 -37.68
CA ILE A 6 -5.47 6.54 -37.72
C ILE A 6 -4.63 5.27 -37.60
N SER A 7 -3.69 5.08 -38.53
CA SER A 7 -2.74 3.96 -38.42
C SER A 7 -1.94 4.11 -37.13
N ASP A 8 -1.79 3.03 -36.36
CA ASP A 8 -0.99 3.02 -35.13
C ASP A 8 0.40 3.65 -35.34
N GLN A 9 1.00 3.44 -36.52
CA GLN A 9 2.29 4.04 -36.88
C GLN A 9 2.24 5.56 -36.99
N LEU A 10 1.21 6.10 -37.66
CA LEU A 10 1.02 7.54 -37.80
C LEU A 10 0.74 8.18 -36.44
N MET A 11 0.00 7.49 -35.57
CA MET A 11 -0.24 7.96 -34.21
C MET A 11 1.05 8.00 -33.38
N VAL A 12 1.89 6.97 -33.45
CA VAL A 12 3.21 6.98 -32.78
C VAL A 12 4.06 8.14 -33.28
N ASP A 13 4.08 8.40 -34.59
CA ASP A 13 4.91 9.47 -35.17
C ASP A 13 4.47 10.86 -34.69
N LEU A 14 3.17 11.11 -34.65
CA LEU A 14 2.63 12.36 -34.10
C LEU A 14 2.96 12.54 -32.61
N LEU A 15 2.87 11.45 -31.83
CA LEU A 15 3.18 11.49 -30.40
C LEU A 15 4.67 11.70 -30.14
N VAL A 16 5.55 11.09 -30.94
CA VAL A 16 7.01 11.32 -30.87
C VAL A 16 7.35 12.78 -31.16
N ASN A 17 6.64 13.39 -32.13
CA ASN A 17 6.76 14.81 -32.46
C ASN A 17 6.08 15.74 -31.43
N LYS A 18 5.55 15.19 -30.32
CA LYS A 18 4.89 15.96 -29.24
C LYS A 18 3.67 16.75 -29.71
N ASP A 19 2.97 16.24 -30.72
CA ASP A 19 1.73 16.83 -31.19
C ASP A 19 0.66 16.79 -30.08
N ARG A 20 0.13 17.96 -29.72
CA ARG A 20 -0.85 18.10 -28.63
C ARG A 20 -2.18 17.42 -28.96
N SER A 21 -2.60 17.46 -30.21
CA SER A 21 -3.87 16.88 -30.67
C SER A 21 -3.79 15.35 -30.65
N ALA A 22 -2.65 14.79 -31.05
CA ALA A 22 -2.40 13.36 -30.97
C ALA A 22 -2.37 12.87 -29.51
N PHE A 23 -1.80 13.66 -28.60
CA PHE A 23 -1.80 13.32 -27.17
C PHE A 23 -3.19 13.42 -26.54
N ALA A 24 -3.97 14.44 -26.90
CA ALA A 24 -5.38 14.55 -26.48
C ALA A 24 -6.20 13.34 -26.98
N PHE A 25 -6.01 12.95 -28.24
CA PHE A 25 -6.65 11.77 -28.79
C PHE A 25 -6.22 10.47 -28.07
N LEU A 26 -4.93 10.33 -27.73
CA LEU A 26 -4.43 9.22 -26.92
C LEU A 26 -5.10 9.18 -25.55
N HIS A 27 -5.15 10.34 -24.88
CA HIS A 27 -5.80 10.47 -23.58
C HIS A 27 -7.26 10.01 -23.66
N ASP A 28 -8.07 10.60 -24.54
CA ASP A 28 -9.50 10.31 -24.61
C ASP A 28 -9.80 8.87 -25.02
N THR A 29 -8.93 8.27 -25.85
CA THR A 29 -9.10 6.89 -26.34
C THR A 29 -8.74 5.85 -25.29
N TYR A 30 -7.62 6.04 -24.56
CA TYR A 30 -7.06 4.98 -23.71
C TYR A 30 -7.28 5.20 -22.21
N SER A 31 -7.50 6.43 -21.75
CA SER A 31 -7.71 6.73 -20.33
C SER A 31 -8.83 5.90 -19.69
N PRO A 32 -10.04 5.75 -20.29
CA PRO A 32 -11.12 4.97 -19.66
C PRO A 32 -10.75 3.50 -19.43
N SER A 33 -10.14 2.86 -20.44
CA SER A 33 -9.74 1.45 -20.35
C SER A 33 -8.56 1.23 -19.41
N LEU A 34 -7.56 2.13 -19.44
CA LEU A 34 -6.42 2.06 -18.52
C LEU A 34 -6.86 2.28 -17.07
N HIS A 35 -7.73 3.25 -16.83
CA HIS A 35 -8.23 3.55 -15.49
C HIS A 35 -8.98 2.36 -14.89
N GLY A 36 -9.86 1.70 -15.68
CA GLY A 36 -10.54 0.48 -15.25
C GLY A 36 -9.56 -0.61 -14.83
N SER A 37 -8.54 -0.90 -15.64
CA SER A 37 -7.51 -1.89 -15.30
C SER A 37 -6.68 -1.50 -14.06
N ILE A 38 -6.37 -0.23 -13.87
CA ILE A 38 -5.62 0.24 -12.69
C ILE A 38 -6.46 0.12 -11.42
N ILE A 39 -7.77 0.42 -11.48
CA ILE A 39 -8.68 0.25 -10.34
C ILE A 39 -8.74 -1.23 -9.91
N GLU A 40 -8.83 -2.16 -10.86
CA GLU A 40 -8.80 -3.61 -10.57
C GLU A 40 -7.54 -4.04 -9.81
N LEU A 41 -6.41 -3.34 -10.00
CA LEU A 41 -5.14 -3.64 -9.35
C LEU A 41 -4.97 -3.00 -7.96
N MET A 42 -5.54 -1.81 -7.73
CA MET A 42 -5.28 -0.98 -6.54
C MET A 42 -6.41 -0.96 -5.52
N ALA A 43 -7.64 -1.30 -5.92
CA ALA A 43 -8.90 -1.14 -5.17
C ALA A 43 -9.25 0.32 -4.76
N ASP A 44 -8.27 1.18 -4.49
CA ASP A 44 -8.44 2.61 -4.19
C ASP A 44 -8.49 3.45 -5.48
N LYS A 45 -9.60 4.18 -5.64
CA LYS A 45 -9.88 4.99 -6.83
C LYS A 45 -8.99 6.23 -6.94
N ASP A 46 -8.65 6.87 -5.83
CA ASP A 46 -7.85 8.10 -5.82
C ASP A 46 -6.39 7.78 -6.16
N ILE A 47 -5.88 6.66 -5.62
CA ILE A 47 -4.57 6.14 -5.99
C ILE A 47 -4.55 5.77 -7.48
N ALA A 48 -5.59 5.09 -7.98
CA ALA A 48 -5.69 4.69 -9.37
C ALA A 48 -5.71 5.89 -10.34
N GLU A 49 -6.42 6.97 -10.00
CA GLU A 49 -6.46 8.20 -10.80
C GLU A 49 -5.07 8.88 -10.85
N ASN A 50 -4.39 8.97 -9.71
CA ASN A 50 -3.04 9.53 -9.67
C ASN A 50 -2.03 8.70 -10.49
N VAL A 51 -2.11 7.37 -10.41
CA VAL A 51 -1.28 6.46 -11.21
C VAL A 51 -1.55 6.62 -12.72
N LEU A 52 -2.81 6.72 -13.13
CA LEU A 52 -3.17 6.98 -14.53
C LEU A 52 -2.53 8.28 -15.04
N ARG A 53 -2.67 9.36 -14.27
CA ARG A 53 -2.08 10.67 -14.64
C ARG A 53 -0.57 10.59 -14.76
N LYS A 54 0.10 9.94 -13.81
CA LYS A 54 1.55 9.67 -13.87
C LYS A 54 1.91 8.82 -15.10
N ALA A 55 1.11 7.80 -15.43
CA ALA A 55 1.35 6.91 -16.57
C ALA A 55 1.27 7.65 -17.91
N LEU A 56 0.27 8.51 -18.07
CA LEU A 56 0.12 9.33 -19.27
C LEU A 56 1.27 10.33 -19.40
N ALA A 57 1.67 10.98 -18.30
CA ALA A 57 2.84 11.86 -18.29
C ALA A 57 4.13 11.09 -18.62
N ALA A 58 4.35 9.93 -18.03
CA ALA A 58 5.50 9.07 -18.32
C ALA A 58 5.50 8.62 -19.79
N ALA A 59 4.34 8.24 -20.31
CA ALA A 59 4.17 7.88 -21.71
C ALA A 59 4.51 9.05 -22.64
N TYR A 60 4.06 10.27 -22.31
CA TYR A 60 4.43 11.46 -23.07
C TYR A 60 5.94 11.58 -23.23
N PHE A 61 6.72 11.44 -22.15
CA PHE A 61 8.18 11.58 -22.19
C PHE A 61 8.89 10.38 -22.84
N THR A 62 8.37 9.17 -22.69
CA THR A 62 9.05 7.92 -23.10
C THR A 62 8.59 7.36 -24.45
N ILE A 63 7.61 7.97 -25.12
CA ILE A 63 7.07 7.49 -26.41
C ILE A 63 8.13 7.26 -27.49
N SER A 64 9.24 8.01 -27.48
CA SER A 64 10.36 7.81 -28.41
C SER A 64 11.04 6.44 -28.28
N GLN A 65 10.92 5.79 -27.12
CA GLN A 65 11.44 4.45 -26.87
C GLN A 65 10.52 3.35 -27.42
N HIS A 66 9.29 3.69 -27.79
CA HIS A 66 8.34 2.75 -28.37
C HIS A 66 8.82 2.32 -29.77
N LYS A 67 9.12 1.03 -29.92
CA LYS A 67 9.56 0.46 -31.20
C LYS A 67 8.35 0.18 -32.08
N ARG A 68 8.28 0.87 -33.23
CA ARG A 68 7.24 0.69 -34.26
C ARG A 68 7.05 -0.80 -34.60
N GLY A 69 5.79 -1.24 -34.65
CA GLY A 69 5.41 -2.59 -35.10
C GLY A 69 5.72 -3.74 -34.14
N LYS A 70 6.37 -3.51 -32.99
CA LYS A 70 6.66 -4.58 -32.01
C LYS A 70 5.53 -4.84 -31.02
N GLN A 71 4.75 -3.83 -30.68
CA GLN A 71 3.66 -3.95 -29.71
C GLN A 71 2.60 -2.88 -30.00
N LYS A 72 1.33 -3.17 -29.69
CA LYS A 72 0.25 -2.19 -29.78
C LYS A 72 0.48 -1.07 -28.75
N ILE A 73 0.03 0.14 -29.08
CA ILE A 73 0.17 1.32 -28.20
C ILE A 73 -0.46 1.06 -26.83
N TYR A 74 -1.66 0.46 -26.80
CA TYR A 74 -2.34 0.11 -25.56
C TYR A 74 -1.51 -0.82 -24.67
N THR A 75 -0.93 -1.89 -25.23
CA THR A 75 -0.07 -2.82 -24.47
C THR A 75 1.14 -2.11 -23.89
N TRP A 76 1.76 -1.21 -24.65
CA TRP A 76 2.88 -0.41 -24.16
C TRP A 76 2.45 0.55 -23.04
N LEU A 77 1.33 1.26 -23.19
CA LEU A 77 0.76 2.13 -22.15
C LEU A 77 0.43 1.35 -20.88
N MET A 78 -0.13 0.15 -21.01
CA MET A 78 -0.41 -0.73 -19.88
C MET A 78 0.87 -1.10 -19.13
N HIS A 79 1.96 -1.45 -19.85
CA HIS A 79 3.25 -1.70 -19.21
C HIS A 79 3.81 -0.48 -18.47
N VAL A 80 3.64 0.73 -19.01
CA VAL A 80 4.03 1.98 -18.33
C VAL A 80 3.21 2.16 -17.05
N ALA A 81 1.88 1.97 -17.13
CA ALA A 81 0.98 2.07 -15.98
C ALA A 81 1.32 1.02 -14.91
N LEU A 82 1.47 -0.26 -15.28
CA LEU A 82 1.83 -1.35 -14.36
C LEU A 82 3.14 -1.09 -13.62
N ARG A 83 4.14 -0.50 -14.28
CA ARG A 83 5.39 -0.12 -13.60
C ARG A 83 5.15 0.91 -12.51
N LEU A 84 4.23 1.85 -12.73
CA LEU A 84 3.88 2.90 -11.78
C LEU A 84 2.90 2.42 -10.70
N VAL A 85 2.19 1.31 -10.93
CA VAL A 85 1.39 0.62 -9.90
C VAL A 85 2.30 0.01 -8.83
N LEU A 86 3.48 -0.49 -9.20
CA LEU A 86 4.39 -1.13 -8.23
C LEU A 86 4.83 -0.22 -7.09
N GLU A 87 5.05 1.07 -7.35
CA GLU A 87 5.49 2.04 -6.34
C GLU A 87 4.51 2.17 -5.16
N PRO A 88 3.23 2.54 -5.35
CA PRO A 88 2.26 2.63 -4.27
C PRO A 88 1.90 1.25 -3.68
N VAL A 89 1.90 0.16 -4.44
CA VAL A 89 1.68 -1.19 -3.88
C VAL A 89 2.81 -1.58 -2.91
N GLN A 90 4.07 -1.25 -3.23
CA GLN A 90 5.19 -1.46 -2.32
C GLN A 90 5.13 -0.54 -1.10
N ALA A 91 4.60 0.67 -1.24
CA ALA A 91 4.40 1.57 -0.11
C ALA A 91 3.28 1.06 0.82
N LEU A 92 2.19 0.55 0.25
CA LEU A 92 1.06 -0.04 0.97
C LEU A 92 1.48 -1.31 1.72
N HIS A 93 2.28 -2.16 1.07
CA HIS A 93 2.84 -3.37 1.67
C HIS A 93 4.28 -3.19 2.16
N ARG A 94 4.63 -2.00 2.70
CA ARG A 94 5.98 -1.78 3.20
C ARG A 94 6.19 -2.59 4.47
N TRP A 95 6.74 -3.78 4.31
CA TRP A 95 7.20 -4.58 5.43
C TRP A 95 8.27 -3.79 6.20
N PRO A 96 8.22 -3.79 7.54
CA PRO A 96 9.20 -3.12 8.35
C PRO A 96 10.60 -3.66 8.10
N THR A 97 11.57 -2.75 7.98
CA THR A 97 12.99 -3.13 7.93
C THR A 97 13.40 -3.73 9.28
N ALA A 98 14.39 -4.62 9.29
CA ALA A 98 14.92 -5.21 10.53
C ALA A 98 15.28 -4.16 11.60
N SER A 99 15.85 -3.02 11.21
CA SER A 99 16.13 -1.90 12.13
C SER A 99 14.87 -1.28 12.72
N GLN A 100 13.83 -1.10 11.92
CA GLN A 100 12.54 -0.56 12.37
C GLN A 100 11.81 -1.55 13.29
N LEU A 101 11.91 -2.85 13.03
CA LEU A 101 11.43 -3.89 13.94
C LEU A 101 12.17 -3.87 15.28
N GLN A 102 13.47 -3.64 15.26
CA GLN A 102 14.26 -3.58 16.48
C GLN A 102 13.95 -2.34 17.31
N GLU A 103 13.79 -1.19 16.68
CA GLU A 103 13.39 0.07 17.33
C GLU A 103 11.98 -0.02 17.94
N THR A 104 11.02 -0.56 17.19
CA THR A 104 9.66 -0.79 17.68
C THR A 104 9.65 -1.79 18.83
N SER A 105 10.40 -2.89 18.76
CA SER A 105 10.53 -3.84 19.87
C SER A 105 11.12 -3.19 21.13
N CYS A 106 12.19 -2.41 21.01
CA CYS A 106 12.77 -1.66 22.13
C CYS A 106 11.75 -0.70 22.76
N THR A 107 10.93 -0.04 21.95
CA THR A 107 9.93 0.92 22.44
C THR A 107 8.72 0.23 23.06
N LEU A 108 8.25 -0.88 22.50
CA LEU A 108 7.21 -1.72 23.13
C LEU A 108 7.67 -2.22 24.51
N CYS A 109 8.93 -2.65 24.62
CA CYS A 109 9.54 -3.04 25.89
C CYS A 109 9.58 -1.88 26.90
N SER A 110 9.89 -0.66 26.46
CA SER A 110 9.90 0.51 27.36
C SER A 110 8.49 0.87 27.84
N ILE A 111 7.50 0.80 26.95
CA ILE A 111 6.08 1.03 27.29
C ILE A 111 5.59 -0.03 28.29
N LEU A 112 5.83 -1.32 28.03
CA LEU A 112 5.52 -2.42 28.95
C LEU A 112 6.14 -2.19 30.34
N ASN A 113 7.39 -1.73 30.37
CA ASN A 113 8.10 -1.44 31.62
C ASN A 113 7.59 -0.19 32.34
N ALA A 114 6.91 0.73 31.65
CA ALA A 114 6.25 1.90 32.23
C ALA A 114 4.80 1.62 32.71
N MET A 115 4.22 0.47 32.34
CA MET A 115 2.89 0.06 32.82
C MET A 115 2.92 -0.36 34.29
N GLU A 116 1.74 -0.40 34.90
CA GLU A 116 1.54 -0.96 36.23
C GLU A 116 2.14 -2.38 36.31
N PRO A 117 2.90 -2.72 37.37
CA PRO A 117 3.57 -4.01 37.49
C PRO A 117 2.64 -5.21 37.31
N VAL A 118 1.39 -5.10 37.79
CA VAL A 118 0.38 -6.16 37.69
C VAL A 118 -0.07 -6.37 36.24
N SER A 119 -0.38 -5.30 35.50
CA SER A 119 -0.76 -5.38 34.08
C SER A 119 0.38 -5.97 33.23
N ARG A 120 1.63 -5.53 33.49
CA ARG A 120 2.82 -6.09 32.82
C ARG A 120 2.98 -7.58 33.09
N ALA A 121 2.82 -8.00 34.34
CA ALA A 121 2.93 -9.41 34.71
C ALA A 121 1.86 -10.26 34.02
N VAL A 122 0.61 -9.78 33.94
CA VAL A 122 -0.48 -10.46 33.23
C VAL A 122 -0.12 -10.67 31.75
N ILE A 123 0.36 -9.63 31.06
CA ILE A 123 0.74 -9.73 29.64
C ILE A 123 1.88 -10.74 29.45
N ARG A 124 2.96 -10.65 30.25
CA ARG A 124 4.11 -11.56 30.13
C ARG A 124 3.73 -13.02 30.42
N LEU A 125 2.96 -13.28 31.47
CA LEU A 125 2.54 -14.64 31.79
C LEU A 125 1.71 -15.26 30.66
N ILE A 126 0.89 -14.47 29.96
CA ILE A 126 0.08 -14.98 28.86
C ILE A 126 0.89 -15.13 27.57
N TYR A 127 1.64 -14.10 27.17
CA TYR A 127 2.28 -14.05 25.85
C TYR A 127 3.73 -14.56 25.84
N ASP A 128 4.49 -14.42 26.92
CA ASP A 128 5.86 -14.93 27.00
C ASP A 128 5.88 -16.37 27.51
N GLU A 129 5.05 -16.68 28.52
CA GLU A 129 5.06 -17.97 29.22
C GLU A 129 3.88 -18.89 28.84
N GLY A 130 2.89 -18.40 28.11
CA GLY A 130 1.78 -19.22 27.59
C GLY A 130 0.72 -19.64 28.61
N TYR A 131 0.62 -18.99 29.77
CA TYR A 131 -0.40 -19.32 30.77
C TYR A 131 -1.82 -18.93 30.30
N SER A 132 -2.83 -19.70 30.73
CA SER A 132 -4.23 -19.32 30.57
C SER A 132 -4.63 -18.18 31.52
N LYS A 133 -5.63 -17.39 31.14
CA LYS A 133 -6.18 -16.31 31.98
C LYS A 133 -6.57 -16.78 33.39
N ALA A 134 -7.12 -17.99 33.49
CA ALA A 134 -7.49 -18.61 34.76
C ALA A 134 -6.27 -18.93 35.63
N GLN A 135 -5.21 -19.50 35.05
CA GLN A 135 -3.95 -19.78 35.77
C GLN A 135 -3.29 -18.50 36.26
N VAL A 136 -3.29 -17.43 35.45
CA VAL A 136 -2.77 -16.12 35.84
C VAL A 136 -3.57 -15.52 37.00
N GLY A 137 -4.90 -15.63 36.98
CA GLY A 137 -5.76 -15.22 38.09
C GLY A 137 -5.43 -15.95 39.39
N CYS A 138 -5.25 -17.28 39.33
CA CYS A 138 -4.81 -18.07 40.48
C CYS A 138 -3.41 -17.66 40.98
N LEU A 139 -2.46 -17.41 40.07
CA LEU A 139 -1.07 -17.12 40.42
C LEU A 139 -0.89 -15.72 41.02
N LEU A 140 -1.67 -14.75 40.55
CA LEU A 140 -1.64 -13.36 41.04
C LEU A 140 -2.68 -13.08 42.14
N ASN A 141 -3.46 -14.08 42.56
CA ASN A 141 -4.60 -13.93 43.48
C ASN A 141 -5.60 -12.85 43.00
N LEU A 142 -5.95 -12.88 41.71
CA LEU A 142 -6.89 -11.96 41.08
C LEU A 142 -8.10 -12.70 40.49
N PRO A 143 -9.31 -12.12 40.54
CA PRO A 143 -10.44 -12.61 39.77
C PRO A 143 -10.14 -12.60 38.27
N VAL A 144 -10.66 -13.59 37.54
CA VAL A 144 -10.43 -13.70 36.08
C VAL A 144 -10.87 -12.44 35.32
N TYR A 145 -11.99 -11.82 35.71
CA TYR A 145 -12.47 -10.58 35.08
C TYR A 145 -11.43 -9.44 35.20
N ARG A 146 -10.69 -9.38 36.31
CA ARG A 146 -9.67 -8.35 36.53
C ARG A 146 -8.44 -8.60 35.69
N VAL A 147 -8.08 -9.87 35.49
CA VAL A 147 -7.02 -10.27 34.55
C VAL A 147 -7.39 -9.86 33.12
N GLU A 148 -8.66 -10.04 32.72
CA GLU A 148 -9.14 -9.61 31.40
C GLU A 148 -9.10 -8.10 31.22
N GLU A 149 -9.59 -7.33 32.18
CA GLU A 149 -9.56 -5.86 32.14
C GLU A 149 -8.12 -5.32 32.03
N LEU A 150 -7.18 -5.89 32.79
CA LEU A 150 -5.76 -5.51 32.76
C LEU A 150 -5.07 -5.90 31.46
N LEU A 151 -5.48 -7.02 30.86
CA LEU A 151 -5.00 -7.49 29.55
C LEU A 151 -5.49 -6.55 28.44
N GLU A 152 -6.79 -6.25 28.42
CA GLU A 152 -7.41 -5.38 27.43
C GLU A 152 -6.81 -3.96 27.49
N THR A 153 -6.74 -3.38 28.68
CA THR A 153 -6.18 -2.02 28.87
C THR A 153 -4.71 -1.97 28.47
N GLY A 154 -3.93 -3.00 28.82
CA GLY A 154 -2.52 -3.09 28.47
C GLY A 154 -2.30 -3.25 26.96
N LEU A 155 -3.06 -4.15 26.31
CA LEU A 155 -3.00 -4.35 24.86
C LEU A 155 -3.46 -3.11 24.09
N GLN A 156 -4.52 -2.43 24.53
CA GLN A 156 -4.96 -1.17 23.92
C GLN A 156 -3.86 -0.11 23.93
N ARG A 157 -3.11 0.00 25.04
CA ARG A 157 -2.00 0.95 25.15
C ARG A 157 -0.84 0.62 24.21
N LEU A 158 -0.54 -0.67 24.01
CA LEU A 158 0.46 -1.10 23.02
C LEU A 158 -0.04 -0.87 21.59
N GLN A 159 -1.31 -1.17 21.33
CA GLN A 159 -1.94 -0.97 20.03
C GLN A 159 -1.97 0.50 19.63
N GLN A 160 -2.25 1.41 20.56
CA GLN A 160 -2.25 2.84 20.29
C GLN A 160 -0.89 3.31 19.76
N TYR A 161 0.21 2.87 20.39
CA TYR A 161 1.56 3.17 19.91
C TYR A 161 1.84 2.56 18.52
N LEU A 162 1.39 1.33 18.28
CA LEU A 162 1.55 0.67 16.97
C LEU A 162 0.75 1.35 15.87
N ASN A 163 -0.40 1.95 16.18
CA ASN A 163 -1.21 2.71 15.23
C ASN A 163 -0.61 4.10 14.93
N ASP A 164 0.08 4.70 15.90
CA ASP A 164 0.77 5.99 15.76
C ASP A 164 2.09 5.85 14.99
N CYS A 165 2.73 4.68 15.08
CA CYS A 165 3.75 4.27 14.13
C CYS A 165 3.03 4.02 12.80
N ASP A 166 3.30 4.80 11.74
CA ASP A 166 2.66 4.71 10.42
C ASP A 166 2.90 3.35 9.69
N TRP A 167 2.50 2.24 10.30
CA TRP A 167 2.34 0.92 9.70
C TRP A 167 0.89 0.79 9.25
N LYS A 168 0.42 1.74 8.44
CA LYS A 168 -0.86 1.56 7.76
C LYS A 168 -0.65 0.57 6.62
N PRO A 169 -1.41 -0.54 6.59
CA PRO A 169 -1.48 -1.39 5.41
C PRO A 169 -2.22 -0.70 4.28
#